data_AF-A0A6L2P8E8-F1
#
_entry.id   AF-A0A6L2P8E8-F1
#
_cell.length_a   1.000
_cell.length_b   1.000
_cell.length_c   1.000
_cell.angle_alpha   90.00
_cell.angle_beta   90.00
_cell.angle_gamma   90.00
#
_symmetry.space_group_name_H-M   'P 1'
#
loop_
_entity.id
_entity.type
_entity.pdbx_description
1 polymer ?
#
loop_
_entity_poly.entity_id
_entity_poly.type
_entity_poly.pdbx_seq_one_letter_code
_entity_poly.pdbx_strand_id
1 'polypeptide(L)'
;MGVPVRGCGNRLQSHTDGLTVWITKVRVKKNSFKRRRRKNLRVEAVLTSALVKAEMLLRRKQQQRYQRWQRLKTELFKANCNMCNGIAVGDRSTEWDEKICEDINSLHSFMCLVNEVKSPLKR
;
A
#
# COMPACT_ATOMS: atom_id res chain seq x y z
N MET A 1 17.59 -6.97 24.24
CA MET A 1 17.14 -5.56 24.34
C MET A 1 16.93 -5.04 22.93
N GLY A 2 15.71 -5.10 22.41
CA GLY A 2 15.39 -4.69 21.03
C GLY A 2 15.03 -3.21 20.95
N VAL A 3 15.72 -2.45 20.10
CA VAL A 3 15.46 -1.02 19.89
C VAL A 3 14.24 -0.87 18.97
N PRO A 4 13.20 -0.09 19.32
CA PRO A 4 12.09 0.15 18.41
C PRO A 4 12.53 1.18 17.37
N VAL A 5 12.78 0.73 16.14
CA VAL A 5 12.96 1.60 14.97
C VAL A 5 11.63 2.30 14.72
N ARG A 6 11.52 3.54 15.19
CA ARG A 6 10.42 4.45 14.86
C ARG A 6 10.52 4.77 13.37
N GLY A 7 9.67 4.13 12.58
CA GLY A 7 9.63 4.32 11.13
C GLY A 7 9.42 5.78 10.76
N CYS A 8 10.37 6.35 10.00
CA CYS A 8 10.26 7.67 9.39
C CYS A 8 9.11 7.64 8.37
N GLY A 9 8.00 8.29 8.71
CA GLY A 9 6.71 8.12 8.03
C GLY A 9 6.14 9.40 7.45
N ASN A 10 6.90 10.17 6.66
CA ASN A 10 6.30 11.15 5.77
C ASN A 10 5.91 10.45 4.45
N ARG A 11 4.82 9.68 4.50
CA ARG A 11 4.19 9.09 3.31
C ARG A 11 3.77 10.22 2.37
N LEU A 12 4.34 10.26 1.16
CA LEU A 12 3.68 10.92 0.03
C LEU A 12 2.23 10.44 0.03
N GLN A 13 1.31 11.38 0.24
CA GLN A 13 -0.10 11.09 0.47
C GLN A 13 -0.66 10.42 -0.78
N SER A 14 -0.66 9.10 -0.77
CA SER A 14 -1.12 8.30 -1.89
C SER A 14 -2.62 8.49 -1.99
N HIS A 15 -3.21 8.43 -3.18
CA HIS A 15 -4.66 8.55 -3.34
C HIS A 15 -5.45 7.50 -2.52
N THR A 16 -4.77 6.43 -2.08
CA THR A 16 -5.26 5.42 -1.15
C THR A 16 -5.22 5.85 0.32
N ASP A 17 -4.32 6.75 0.72
CA ASP A 17 -4.28 7.31 2.08
C ASP A 17 -5.51 8.18 2.37
N GLY A 18 -6.02 8.91 1.37
CA GLY A 18 -7.29 9.62 1.50
C GLY A 18 -8.46 8.68 1.79
N LEU A 19 -8.50 7.52 1.13
CA LEU A 19 -9.53 6.50 1.33
C LEU A 19 -9.43 5.83 2.70
N THR A 20 -8.22 5.48 3.17
CA THR A 20 -8.05 4.87 4.50
C THR A 20 -8.40 5.83 5.63
N VAL A 21 -8.02 7.11 5.51
CA VAL A 21 -8.43 8.18 6.44
C VAL A 21 -9.95 8.34 6.43
N TRP A 22 -10.56 8.35 5.25
CA TRP A 22 -12.02 8.48 5.13
C TRP A 22 -12.76 7.28 5.74
N ILE A 23 -12.31 6.05 5.46
CA ILE A 23 -12.85 4.81 6.07
C ILE A 23 -12.76 4.88 7.59
N THR A 24 -11.64 5.35 8.13
CA THR A 24 -11.44 5.50 9.58
C THR A 24 -12.44 6.49 10.17
N LYS A 25 -12.60 7.67 9.54
CA LYS A 25 -13.59 8.68 9.96
C LYS A 25 -15.02 8.13 9.93
N VAL A 26 -15.40 7.39 8.88
CA VAL A 26 -16.74 6.80 8.76
C VAL A 26 -16.98 5.73 9.83
N ARG A 27 -15.97 4.90 10.14
CA ARG A 27 -16.05 3.90 11.22
C ARG A 27 -16.28 4.54 12.59
N VAL A 28 -15.51 5.59 12.91
CA VAL A 28 -15.70 6.37 14.15
C VAL A 28 -17.10 6.96 14.20
N LYS A 29 -17.58 7.56 13.10
CA LYS A 29 -18.92 8.14 13.03
C LYS A 29 -20.01 7.07 13.22
N LYS A 30 -19.90 5.92 12.54
CA LYS A 30 -20.83 4.80 12.69
C LYS A 30 -20.86 4.28 14.13
N ASN A 31 -19.71 4.15 14.78
CA ASN A 31 -19.64 3.68 16.17
C ASN A 31 -20.27 4.67 17.16
N SER A 32 -20.07 5.98 16.94
CA SER A 32 -20.73 7.03 17.73
C SER A 32 -22.26 7.00 17.57
N PHE A 33 -22.76 6.68 16.37
CA PHE A 33 -24.20 6.55 16.12
C PHE A 33 -24.79 5.29 16.76
N LYS A 34 -24.07 4.15 16.74
CA LYS A 34 -24.50 2.92 17.42
C LYS A 34 -24.70 3.11 18.92
N ARG A 35 -23.94 4.00 19.55
CA ARG A 35 -24.01 4.30 20.98
C ARG A 35 -25.17 5.24 21.37
N ARG A 36 -25.93 5.80 20.42
CA ARG A 36 -27.06 6.69 20.72
C ARG A 36 -28.32 5.90 21.07
N ARG A 37 -29.06 6.36 22.10
CA ARG A 37 -30.35 5.76 22.53
C ARG A 37 -31.44 5.82 21.45
N ARG A 38 -31.48 6.87 20.62
CA ARG A 38 -32.33 6.96 19.43
C ARG A 38 -31.50 6.75 18.16
N LYS A 39 -31.86 5.73 17.38
CA LYS A 39 -31.19 5.39 16.11
C LYS A 39 -31.92 6.04 14.93
N ASN A 40 -31.21 6.86 14.16
CA ASN A 40 -31.70 7.33 12.88
C ASN A 40 -31.38 6.29 11.80
N LEU A 41 -32.33 5.40 11.50
CA LEU A 41 -32.16 4.28 10.56
C LEU A 41 -31.66 4.74 9.19
N ARG A 42 -32.18 5.86 8.68
CA ARG A 42 -31.73 6.47 7.42
C ARG A 42 -30.24 6.81 7.43
N VAL A 43 -29.75 7.40 8.52
CA VAL A 43 -28.33 7.78 8.66
C VAL A 43 -27.46 6.53 8.77
N GLU A 44 -27.90 5.51 9.51
CA GLU A 44 -27.18 4.24 9.63
C GLU A 44 -27.08 3.49 8.29
N ALA A 45 -28.16 3.48 7.50
CA ALA A 45 -28.19 2.90 6.16
C ALA A 45 -27.23 3.64 5.20
N VAL A 46 -27.27 4.98 5.20
CA VAL A 46 -26.35 5.80 4.38
C VAL A 46 -24.90 5.54 4.76
N LEU A 47 -24.56 5.58 6.05
CA LEU A 47 -23.20 5.33 6.52
C LEU A 47 -22.71 3.91 6.18
N THR A 48 -23.60 2.92 6.27
CA THR A 48 -23.25 1.53 5.94
C THR A 48 -23.05 1.36 4.44
N SER A 49 -23.92 1.91 3.60
CA SER A 49 -23.76 1.90 2.14
C SER A 49 -22.47 2.61 1.71
N ALA A 50 -22.20 3.78 2.27
CA ALA A 50 -21.00 4.56 1.97
C ALA A 50 -19.71 3.81 2.37
N LEU A 51 -19.72 3.14 3.53
CA LEU A 51 -18.60 2.32 4.00
C LEU A 51 -18.37 1.12 3.09
N VAL A 52 -19.42 0.36 2.75
CA VAL A 52 -19.32 -0.81 1.87
C VAL A 52 -18.78 -0.43 0.49
N LYS A 53 -19.28 0.68 -0.08
CA LYS A 53 -18.81 1.19 -1.38
C LYS A 53 -17.33 1.58 -1.33
N ALA A 54 -16.88 2.28 -0.28
CA ALA A 54 -15.49 2.66 -0.15
C ALA A 54 -14.57 1.44 0.01
N GLU A 55 -14.95 0.46 0.81
CA GLU A 55 -14.19 -0.79 0.99
C GLU A 55 -14.10 -1.59 -0.32
N MET A 56 -15.20 -1.67 -1.08
CA MET A 56 -15.22 -2.30 -2.40
C MET A 56 -14.29 -1.59 -3.39
N LEU A 57 -14.35 -0.26 -3.46
CA LEU A 57 -13.48 0.53 -4.34
C LEU A 57 -12.01 0.36 -3.98
N LEU A 58 -11.68 0.34 -2.69
CA LEU A 58 -10.31 0.10 -2.22
C LEU A 58 -9.82 -1.29 -2.66
N ARG A 59 -10.61 -2.34 -2.42
CA ARG A 59 -10.28 -3.71 -2.85
C ARG A 59 -10.07 -3.79 -4.36
N ARG A 60 -10.96 -3.18 -5.14
CA ARG A 60 -10.84 -3.13 -6.61
C ARG A 60 -9.55 -2.43 -7.04
N LYS A 61 -9.20 -1.31 -6.42
CA LYS A 61 -7.95 -0.57 -6.71
C LYS A 61 -6.71 -1.38 -6.34
N GLN A 62 -6.72 -2.05 -5.19
CA GLN A 62 -5.64 -2.95 -4.77
C GLN A 62 -5.48 -4.10 -5.75
N GLN A 63 -6.58 -4.75 -6.17
CA GLN A 63 -6.55 -5.83 -7.15
C GLN A 63 -6.04 -5.35 -8.52
N GLN A 64 -6.48 -4.18 -8.99
CA GLN A 64 -5.97 -3.58 -10.24
C GLN A 64 -4.47 -3.31 -10.15
N ARG A 65 -3.98 -2.80 -9.01
CA ARG A 65 -2.56 -2.56 -8.79
C ARG A 65 -1.77 -3.86 -8.79
N TYR A 66 -2.28 -4.87 -8.09
CA TYR A 66 -1.69 -6.22 -8.08
C TYR A 66 -1.62 -6.81 -9.49
N GLN A 67 -2.71 -6.77 -10.27
CA GLN A 67 -2.72 -7.25 -11.65
C GLN A 67 -1.74 -6.49 -12.55
N ARG A 68 -1.63 -5.16 -12.41
CA ARG A 68 -0.63 -4.36 -13.13
C ARG A 68 0.80 -4.78 -12.76
N TRP A 69 1.08 -4.98 -11.48
CA TRP A 69 2.37 -5.48 -11.02
C TRP A 69 2.68 -6.87 -11.53
N GLN A 70 1.71 -7.79 -11.54
CA GLN A 70 1.87 -9.12 -12.12
C GLN A 70 2.19 -9.06 -13.61
N ARG A 71 1.47 -8.22 -14.38
CA ARG A 71 1.75 -8.01 -15.81
C ARG A 71 3.15 -7.44 -16.02
N LEU A 72 3.55 -6.41 -15.27
CA LEU A 72 4.89 -5.84 -15.37
C LEU A 72 5.95 -6.90 -15.06
N LYS A 73 5.74 -7.69 -14.01
CA LYS A 73 6.62 -8.81 -13.66
C LYS A 73 6.76 -9.78 -14.83
N THR A 74 5.64 -10.25 -15.40
CA THR A 74 5.69 -11.17 -16.55
C THR A 74 6.37 -10.57 -17.78
N GLU A 75 6.13 -9.29 -18.08
CA GLU A 75 6.77 -8.63 -19.23
C GLU A 75 8.28 -8.44 -19.01
N LEU A 76 8.72 -8.13 -17.78
CA LEU A 76 10.15 -8.11 -17.44
C LEU A 76 10.79 -9.49 -17.57
N PHE A 77 10.14 -10.56 -17.09
CA PHE A 77 10.63 -11.93 -17.27
C PHE A 77 10.68 -12.35 -18.75
N LYS A 78 9.69 -11.96 -19.56
CA LYS A 78 9.71 -12.20 -21.02
C LYS A 78 10.80 -11.41 -21.73
N ALA A 79 10.98 -10.14 -21.41
CA ALA A 79 12.04 -9.31 -21.97
C ALA A 79 13.43 -9.86 -21.66
N ASN A 80 13.63 -10.42 -20.45
CA ASN A 80 14.86 -11.10 -20.07
C ASN A 80 15.02 -12.49 -20.73
N CYS A 81 13.90 -13.13 -21.10
CA CYS A 81 13.84 -14.46 -21.73
C CYS A 81 14.09 -14.44 -23.24
N ASN A 82 14.05 -13.28 -23.90
CA ASN A 82 14.45 -13.19 -25.32
C ASN A 82 15.93 -13.58 -25.60
N MET A 83 16.72 -13.94 -24.57
CA MET A 83 18.06 -14.54 -24.68
C MET A 83 18.13 -16.03 -24.30
N CYS A 84 17.02 -16.71 -23.99
CA CYS A 84 17.02 -18.14 -23.70
C CYS A 84 16.04 -18.91 -24.60
N ASN A 85 16.48 -19.13 -25.85
CA ASN A 85 15.94 -20.24 -26.63
C ASN A 85 16.47 -21.56 -26.05
N GLY A 86 15.57 -22.28 -25.38
CA GLY A 86 15.77 -23.69 -25.03
C GLY A 86 16.40 -23.89 -23.66
N ILE A 87 15.57 -24.15 -22.65
CA ILE A 87 15.53 -25.42 -21.92
C ILE A 87 14.28 -25.39 -21.03
N ALA A 88 13.56 -26.51 -21.08
CA ALA A 88 12.37 -26.80 -20.31
C ALA A 88 12.61 -26.69 -18.80
N VAL A 89 11.53 -26.33 -18.09
CA VAL A 89 11.15 -26.79 -16.74
C VAL A 89 12.33 -27.23 -15.87
N GLY A 90 12.92 -26.26 -15.18
CA GLY A 90 13.93 -26.50 -14.16
C GLY A 90 13.83 -25.40 -13.13
N ASP A 91 13.13 -25.72 -12.05
CA ASP A 91 13.26 -25.13 -10.71
C ASP A 91 14.69 -24.61 -10.45
N ARG A 92 14.89 -23.32 -10.70
CA ARG A 92 16.09 -22.58 -10.29
C ARG A 92 15.66 -21.16 -9.99
N SER A 93 15.43 -20.92 -8.71
CA SER A 93 15.61 -19.63 -8.03
C SER A 93 15.27 -18.40 -8.89
N THR A 94 14.00 -17.98 -8.90
CA THR A 94 13.73 -16.55 -8.68
C THR A 94 14.06 -16.20 -7.23
N GLU A 95 15.31 -16.47 -6.85
CA GLU A 95 15.93 -15.97 -5.65
C GLU A 95 16.16 -14.52 -5.96
N TRP A 96 15.34 -13.69 -5.32
CA TRP A 96 15.65 -12.28 -5.19
C TRP A 96 17.05 -12.25 -4.60
N ASP A 97 18.04 -12.01 -5.44
CA ASP A 97 19.45 -11.92 -5.04
C ASP A 97 19.50 -11.09 -3.76
N GLU A 98 20.01 -11.66 -2.66
CA GLU A 98 20.06 -11.00 -1.36
C GLU A 98 20.68 -9.61 -1.50
N LYS A 99 21.63 -9.48 -2.43
CA LYS A 99 22.24 -8.23 -2.83
C LYS A 99 21.24 -7.17 -3.34
N ILE A 100 20.25 -7.54 -4.14
CA ILE A 100 19.20 -6.61 -4.60
C ILE A 100 18.33 -6.15 -3.42
N CYS A 101 18.06 -7.04 -2.46
CA CYS A 101 17.31 -6.69 -1.26
C CYS A 101 18.12 -5.75 -0.35
N GLU A 102 19.42 -5.98 -0.20
CA GLU A 102 20.34 -5.09 0.51
C GLU A 102 20.43 -3.71 -0.15
N ASP A 103 20.56 -3.65 -1.47
CA ASP A 103 20.59 -2.39 -2.23
C ASP A 103 19.30 -1.58 -2.06
N ILE A 104 18.14 -2.25 -2.09
CA ILE A 104 16.84 -1.61 -1.86
C ILE A 104 16.71 -1.11 -0.41
N ASN A 105 17.19 -1.88 0.57
CA ASN A 105 17.18 -1.47 1.98
C ASN A 105 18.15 -0.31 2.26
N SER A 106 19.30 -0.29 1.59
CA SER A 106 20.26 0.81 1.60
C SER A 106 19.63 2.08 1.03
N LEU A 107 18.95 1.97 -0.13
CA LEU A 107 18.22 3.08 -0.73
C LEU A 107 17.09 3.59 0.17
N HIS A 108 16.34 2.70 0.83
CA HIS A 108 15.29 3.08 1.75
C HIS A 108 15.85 3.86 2.95
N SER A 109 16.96 3.38 3.52
CA SER A 109 17.68 4.07 4.61
C SER A 109 18.17 5.45 4.17
N PHE A 110 18.72 5.56 2.96
CA PHE A 110 19.11 6.82 2.36
C PHE A 110 17.92 7.79 2.18
N MET A 111 16.79 7.32 1.66
CA MET A 111 15.59 8.14 1.47
C MET A 111 14.99 8.62 2.80
N CYS A 112 15.10 7.82 3.87
CA CYS A 112 14.76 8.26 5.22
C CYS A 112 15.69 9.39 5.69
N LEU A 113 17.00 9.25 5.53
CA LEU A 113 17.99 10.28 5.88
C LEU A 113 17.75 11.59 5.11
N VAL A 114 17.47 11.51 3.80
CA VAL A 114 17.18 12.68 2.96
C VAL A 114 15.93 13.42 3.43
N ASN A 115 14.92 12.70 3.92
CA ASN A 115 13.70 13.33 4.46
C ASN A 115 13.93 14.03 5.80
N GLU A 116 14.92 13.59 6.59
CA GLU A 116 15.30 14.28 7.83
C GLU A 116 16.06 15.58 7.55
N VAL A 117 16.91 15.59 6.51
CA VAL A 117 17.67 16.78 6.10
C VAL A 117 16.79 17.82 5.37
N LYS A 118 15.71 17.39 4.72
CA LYS A 118 14.64 18.27 4.19
C LYS A 118 13.78 18.84 5.31
N SER A 119 14.40 19.53 6.27
CA SER A 119 13.68 20.46 7.12
C SER A 119 13.01 21.53 6.23
N PRO A 120 11.77 21.96 6.56
CA PRO A 120 11.08 22.94 5.74
C PRO A 120 11.87 24.25 5.77
N LEU A 121 12.27 24.73 4.60
CA LEU A 121 12.63 26.13 4.41
C LEU A 121 11.44 26.96 4.90
N LYS A 122 11.57 27.56 6.08
CA LYS A 122 10.63 28.58 6.57
C LYS A 122 10.70 29.73 5.57
N ARG A 123 9.64 29.91 4.79
CA ARG A 123 9.44 31.06 3.91
C ARG A 123 8.39 31.96 4.51
#